data_AF-A0A3E1HK31-F1
#
_entry.id   AF-A0A3E1HK31-F1
#
_cell.length_a   1.000
_cell.length_b   1.000
_cell.length_c   1.000
_cell.angle_alpha   90.00
_cell.angle_beta   90.00
_cell.angle_gamma   90.00
#
_symmetry.space_group_name_H-M   'P 1'
#
loop_
_entity.id
_entity.type
_entity.pdbx_description
1 polymer ?
#
loop_
_entity_poly.entity_id
_entity_poly.type
_entity_poly.pdbx_seq_one_letter_code
_entity_poly.pdbx_strand_id
1 'polypeptide(L)'
;MQPMSFDPALATIGSQVLDTAAQGIQFCQNVSAGLTVLAPAGADEVSLCAVEFFAEEANQMLAMNQAAHEELMRAGVTLAEIARMYSEADAAASKAIRASELAGF
;
A
#
# COMPACT_ATOMS: atom_id res chain seq x y z
N MET A 1 -23.49 27.23 1.03
CA MET A 1 -22.55 26.12 1.28
C MET A 1 -22.31 25.41 -0.03
N GLN A 2 -21.06 25.12 -0.37
CA GLN A 2 -20.73 24.37 -1.58
C GLN A 2 -21.00 22.88 -1.30
N PRO A 3 -21.66 22.13 -2.19
CA PRO A 3 -21.93 20.72 -1.96
C PRO A 3 -20.60 19.97 -1.86
N MET A 4 -20.32 19.39 -0.68
CA MET A 4 -19.22 18.46 -0.49
C MET A 4 -19.64 17.12 -1.13
N SER A 5 -19.20 16.89 -2.37
CA SER A 5 -19.32 15.59 -3.03
C SER A 5 -18.02 14.83 -2.85
N PHE A 6 -18.09 13.58 -2.38
CA PHE A 6 -16.97 12.65 -2.34
C PHE A 6 -17.02 11.75 -3.59
N ASP A 7 -15.86 11.48 -4.21
CA ASP A 7 -15.77 10.55 -5.32
C ASP A 7 -15.64 9.11 -4.77
N PRO A 8 -16.64 8.22 -4.99
CA PRO A 8 -16.56 6.82 -4.55
C PRO A 8 -15.35 6.06 -5.12
N ALA A 9 -14.72 6.55 -6.19
CA ALA A 9 -13.48 5.99 -6.72
C ALA A 9 -12.33 6.00 -5.69
N LEU A 10 -12.34 6.91 -4.70
CA LEU A 10 -11.32 6.96 -3.65
C LEU A 10 -11.30 5.70 -2.77
N ALA A 11 -12.46 5.05 -2.55
CA ALA A 11 -12.50 3.76 -1.85
C ALA A 11 -11.80 2.66 -2.66
N THR A 12 -12.02 2.65 -3.98
CA THR A 12 -11.38 1.73 -4.92
C THR A 12 -9.87 1.95 -5.00
N ILE A 13 -9.41 3.20 -4.96
CA ILE A 13 -7.99 3.52 -4.94
C ILE A 13 -7.35 2.99 -3.65
N GLY A 14 -8.00 3.17 -2.49
CA GLY A 14 -7.53 2.62 -1.22
C GLY A 14 -7.32 1.11 -1.26
N SER A 15 -8.27 0.35 -1.82
CA SER A 15 -8.13 -1.10 -1.97
C SER A 15 -7.03 -1.49 -2.95
N GLN A 16 -6.92 -0.79 -4.09
CA GLN A 16 -5.86 -1.05 -5.07
C GLN A 16 -4.45 -0.81 -4.49
N VAL A 17 -4.29 0.22 -3.66
CA VAL A 17 -3.02 0.50 -2.97
C VAL A 17 -2.68 -0.62 -1.99
N LEU A 18 -3.66 -1.10 -1.22
CA LEU A 18 -3.48 -2.24 -0.30
C LEU A 18 -3.08 -3.51 -1.05
N ASP A 19 -3.77 -3.84 -2.15
CA ASP A 19 -3.48 -5.02 -2.95
C ASP A 19 -2.08 -4.95 -3.57
N THR A 20 -1.71 -3.78 -4.11
CA THR A 20 -0.36 -3.55 -4.65
C THR A 20 0.70 -3.69 -3.57
N ALA A 21 0.44 -3.16 -2.37
CA ALA A 21 1.36 -3.28 -1.25
C ALA A 21 1.57 -4.72 -0.81
N ALA A 22 0.49 -5.49 -0.67
CA ALA A 22 0.55 -6.90 -0.32
C ALA A 22 1.29 -7.73 -1.38
N GLN A 23 1.02 -7.46 -2.67
CA GLN A 23 1.70 -8.12 -3.79
C GLN A 23 3.20 -7.82 -3.81
N GLY A 24 3.61 -6.58 -3.52
CA GLY A 24 5.02 -6.20 -3.44
C GLY A 24 5.78 -6.94 -2.34
N ILE A 25 5.18 -7.07 -1.15
CA ILE A 25 5.74 -7.85 -0.04
C ILE A 25 5.89 -9.33 -0.42
N GLN A 26 4.85 -9.92 -1.01
CA GLN A 26 4.88 -11.31 -1.46
C GLN A 26 5.94 -11.54 -2.55
N PHE A 27 6.06 -10.61 -3.50
CA PHE A 27 7.07 -10.67 -4.53
C PHE A 27 8.49 -10.70 -3.94
N CYS A 28 8.79 -9.81 -2.98
CA CYS A 28 10.08 -9.80 -2.28
C CYS A 28 10.38 -11.11 -1.57
N GLN A 29 9.40 -11.70 -0.89
CA GLN A 29 9.56 -13.02 -0.26
C GLN A 29 9.93 -14.10 -1.29
N ASN A 30 9.27 -14.09 -2.45
CA ASN A 30 9.49 -15.08 -3.51
C ASN A 30 10.87 -14.95 -4.19
N VAL A 31 11.41 -13.74 -4.32
CA VAL A 31 12.71 -13.51 -4.99
C VAL A 31 13.91 -13.44 -4.04
N SER A 32 13.66 -13.33 -2.73
CA SER A 32 14.69 -13.10 -1.71
C SER A 32 15.89 -14.04 -1.79
N ALA A 33 15.65 -15.35 -1.89
CA ALA A 33 16.70 -16.36 -1.99
C ALA A 33 17.51 -16.22 -3.29
N GLY A 34 16.86 -15.89 -4.41
CA GLY A 34 17.53 -15.72 -5.70
C GLY A 34 18.46 -14.49 -5.75
N LEU A 35 18.20 -13.48 -4.90
CA LEU A 35 19.03 -12.28 -4.81
C LEU A 35 20.15 -12.40 -3.78
N THR A 36 19.97 -13.22 -2.74
CA THR A 36 20.89 -13.30 -1.59
C THR A 36 21.81 -14.52 -1.62
N VAL A 37 21.48 -15.54 -2.42
CA VAL A 37 22.24 -16.80 -2.48
C VAL A 37 22.88 -16.92 -3.87
N LEU A 38 24.00 -16.21 -4.04
CA LEU A 38 24.82 -16.29 -5.25
C LEU A 38 26.01 -17.22 -5.04
N ALA A 39 26.34 -18.00 -6.06
CA ALA A 39 27.61 -18.73 -6.10
C ALA A 39 28.72 -17.80 -6.61
N PRO A 40 29.96 -17.90 -6.10
CA PRO A 40 31.10 -17.18 -6.66
C PRO A 40 31.31 -17.54 -8.13
N ALA A 41 31.62 -16.56 -8.96
CA ALA A 41 31.91 -16.79 -10.39
C ALA A 41 33.23 -17.56 -10.60
N GLY A 42 34.17 -17.41 -9.67
CA GLY A 42 35.46 -18.09 -9.64
C GLY A 42 35.93 -18.34 -8.20
N ALA A 43 37.09 -19.00 -8.08
CA ALA A 43 37.72 -19.30 -6.80
C ALA A 43 38.60 -18.15 -6.27
N ASP A 44 38.66 -17.04 -6.99
CA ASP A 44 39.43 -15.86 -6.61
C ASP A 44 38.72 -15.05 -5.52
N GLU A 45 39.50 -14.30 -4.75
CA GLU A 45 39.04 -13.51 -3.63
C GLU A 45 38.07 -12.39 -4.06
N VAL A 46 38.20 -11.90 -5.30
CA VAL A 46 37.30 -10.87 -5.84
C VAL A 46 35.91 -11.46 -6.08
N SER A 47 35.81 -12.67 -6.63
CA SER A 47 34.55 -13.39 -6.77
C SER A 47 33.85 -13.65 -5.43
N LEU A 48 34.61 -13.97 -4.38
CA LEU A 48 34.05 -14.15 -3.03
C LEU A 48 33.54 -12.83 -2.44
N CYS A 49 34.36 -11.77 -2.51
CA CYS A 49 33.99 -10.44 -2.04
C CYS A 49 32.77 -9.87 -2.78
N ALA A 50 32.68 -10.13 -4.10
CA ALA A 50 31.53 -9.72 -4.90
C ALA A 50 30.22 -10.38 -4.43
N VAL A 51 30.24 -11.69 -4.11
CA VAL A 51 29.07 -12.40 -3.57
C VAL A 51 28.62 -11.79 -2.25
N GLU A 52 29.55 -11.51 -1.34
CA GLU A 52 29.25 -10.88 -0.05
C GLU A 52 28.60 -9.50 -0.24
N PHE A 53 29.19 -8.66 -1.11
CA PHE A 53 28.66 -7.34 -1.40
C PHE A 53 27.27 -7.38 -2.03
N PHE A 54 27.05 -8.25 -3.02
CA PHE A 54 25.72 -8.40 -3.63
C PHE A 54 24.68 -8.94 -2.66
N ALA A 55 25.05 -9.87 -1.78
CA ALA A 55 24.14 -10.36 -0.75
C ALA A 55 23.75 -9.26 0.25
N GLU A 56 24.70 -8.42 0.65
CA GLU A 56 24.43 -7.28 1.53
C GLU A 56 23.52 -6.24 0.86
N GLU A 57 23.82 -5.85 -0.36
CA GLU A 57 23.01 -4.89 -1.14
C GLU A 57 21.60 -5.45 -1.40
N ALA A 58 21.48 -6.74 -1.73
CA ALA A 58 20.18 -7.40 -1.90
C ALA A 58 19.35 -7.37 -0.62
N ASN A 59 19.96 -7.64 0.54
CA ASN A 59 19.28 -7.56 1.83
C ASN A 59 18.79 -6.14 2.14
N GLN A 60 19.61 -5.12 1.86
CA GLN A 60 19.22 -3.71 2.04
C GLN A 60 18.05 -3.34 1.12
N MET A 61 18.12 -3.74 -0.16
CA MET A 61 17.05 -3.47 -1.13
C MET A 61 15.73 -4.16 -0.73
N LEU A 62 15.78 -5.42 -0.28
CA LEU A 62 14.61 -6.15 0.20
C LEU A 62 14.00 -5.47 1.44
N ALA A 63 14.83 -5.02 2.39
CA ALA A 63 14.36 -4.30 3.56
C ALA A 63 13.71 -2.94 3.22
N MET A 64 14.31 -2.19 2.29
CA MET A 64 13.74 -0.93 1.81
C MET A 64 12.41 -1.15 1.10
N ASN A 65 12.32 -2.18 0.26
CA ASN A 65 11.08 -2.51 -0.45
C ASN A 65 9.97 -2.91 0.52
N GLN A 66 10.28 -3.74 1.51
CA GLN A 66 9.36 -4.11 2.60
C GLN A 66 8.82 -2.87 3.32
N ALA A 67 9.71 -1.98 3.76
CA ALA A 67 9.31 -0.74 4.45
C ALA A 67 8.44 0.16 3.56
N ALA A 68 8.78 0.30 2.28
CA ALA A 68 7.99 1.09 1.34
C ALA A 68 6.57 0.54 1.17
N HIS A 69 6.41 -0.79 1.05
CA HIS A 69 5.09 -1.39 0.94
C HIS A 69 4.30 -1.37 2.26
N GLU A 70 4.96 -1.45 3.42
CA GLU A 70 4.30 -1.22 4.70
C GLU A 70 3.71 0.20 4.81
N GLU A 71 4.44 1.20 4.33
CA GLU A 71 3.92 2.58 4.27
C GLU A 71 2.77 2.72 3.26
N LEU A 72 2.85 2.04 2.11
CA LEU A 72 1.71 1.97 1.17
C LEU A 72 0.49 1.32 1.81
N MET A 73 0.65 0.28 2.63
CA MET A 73 -0.47 -0.31 3.37
C MET A 73 -1.10 0.71 4.32
N ARG A 74 -0.29 1.44 5.11
CA ARG A 74 -0.79 2.50 6.01
C ARG A 74 -1.54 3.59 5.22
N ALA A 75 -1.02 4.00 4.07
CA ALA A 75 -1.66 4.97 3.20
C ALA A 75 -2.99 4.44 2.64
N GLY A 76 -3.03 3.18 2.19
CA GLY A 76 -4.25 2.53 1.70
C GLY A 76 -5.35 2.44 2.76
N VAL A 77 -5.00 2.09 4.01
CA VAL A 77 -5.93 2.12 5.15
C VAL A 77 -6.47 3.54 5.37
N THR A 78 -5.59 4.54 5.37
CA THR A 78 -6.00 5.95 5.57
C THR A 78 -6.98 6.40 4.48
N LEU A 79 -6.75 6.03 3.22
CA LEU A 79 -7.66 6.33 2.11
C LEU A 79 -9.03 5.66 2.29
N ALA A 80 -9.05 4.40 2.72
CA ALA A 80 -10.30 3.68 3.00
C ALA A 80 -11.07 4.32 4.17
N GLU A 81 -10.39 4.77 5.22
CA GLU A 81 -10.99 5.48 6.34
C GLU A 81 -11.58 6.82 5.93
N ILE A 82 -10.87 7.62 5.14
CA ILE A 82 -11.37 8.88 4.57
C ILE A 82 -12.63 8.62 3.75
N ALA A 83 -12.61 7.59 2.89
CA ALA A 83 -13.75 7.22 2.07
C ALA A 83 -14.98 6.87 2.92
N ARG A 84 -14.78 6.08 3.98
CA ARG A 84 -15.82 5.73 4.93
C ARG A 84 -16.40 6.96 5.62
N MET A 85 -15.55 7.85 6.14
CA MET A 85 -15.98 9.06 6.84
C MET A 85 -16.87 9.95 5.97
N TYR A 86 -16.47 10.19 4.71
CA TYR A 86 -17.27 11.00 3.80
C TYR A 86 -18.59 10.31 3.40
N SER A 87 -18.56 8.99 3.19
CA SER A 87 -19.79 8.22 2.90
C SER A 87 -20.79 8.26 4.06
N GLU A 88 -20.32 8.17 5.31
CA GLU A 88 -21.16 8.29 6.49
C GLU A 88 -21.74 9.70 6.66
N ALA A 89 -20.93 10.73 6.42
CA ALA A 89 -21.38 12.12 6.45
C ALA A 89 -22.47 12.40 5.40
N ASP A 90 -22.29 11.90 4.17
CA ASP A 90 -23.27 12.07 3.09
C ASP A 90 -24.58 11.32 3.39
N ALA A 91 -24.48 10.08 3.90
CA ALA A 91 -25.65 9.32 4.33
C ALA A 91 -26.42 10.02 5.46
N ALA A 92 -25.72 10.66 6.41
CA ALA A 92 -26.34 11.42 7.49
C ALA A 92 -27.05 12.69 6.97
N ALA A 93 -26.40 13.43 6.07
CA ALA A 93 -26.99 14.61 5.43
C ALA A 93 -28.25 14.25 4.62
N SER A 94 -28.18 13.18 3.81
CA SER A 94 -29.33 12.67 3.04
C SER A 94 -30.51 12.29 3.93
N LYS A 95 -30.25 11.62 5.06
CA LYS A 95 -31.29 11.28 6.05
C LYS A 95 -31.90 12.53 6.67
N ALA A 96 -31.09 13.53 7.02
CA ALA A 96 -31.57 14.79 7.61
C ALA A 96 -32.47 15.57 6.63
N ILE A 97 -32.09 15.63 5.35
CA ILE A 97 -32.90 16.25 4.30
C ILE A 97 -34.24 15.50 4.17
N ARG A 98 -34.22 14.17 4.01
CA ARG A 98 -35.45 13.36 3.94
C ARG A 98 -36.35 13.50 5.16
N ALA A 99 -35.77 13.57 6.36
CA ALA A 99 -36.54 13.78 7.59
C ALA A 99 -37.19 15.16 7.62
N SER A 100 -36.50 16.21 7.15
CA SER A 100 -37.08 17.54 6.98
C SER A 100 -38.24 17.56 5.98
N GLU A 101 -38.10 16.87 4.84
CA GLU A 101 -39.15 16.75 3.81
C GLU A 101 -40.40 16.02 4.34
N LEU A 102 -40.24 15.08 5.28
CA LEU A 102 -41.34 14.33 5.89
C LEU A 102 -41.98 15.06 7.08
N ALA A 103 -41.27 16.00 7.72
CA ALA A 103 -41.69 16.64 8.98
C ALA A 103 -42.55 17.91 8.80
N GLY A 104 -42.70 18.42 7.58
CA GLY A 104 -43.64 19.52 7.30
C GLY A 104 -43.65 19.88 5.82
N PHE A 105 -44.77 20.47 5.38
CA PHE A 105 -44.87 21.47 4.31
C PHE A 105 -44.03 21.28 3.04
#